data_AF-A0A645C3Y2-F1
#
_entry.id   AF-A0A645C3Y2-F1
#
_cell.length_a   1.000
_cell.length_b   1.000
_cell.length_c   1.000
_cell.angle_alpha   90.00
_cell.angle_beta   90.00
_cell.angle_gamma   90.00
#
_symmetry.space_group_name_H-M   'P 1'
#
loop_
_entity.id
_entity.type
_entity.pdbx_description
1 polymer ?
#
loop_
_entity_poly.entity_id
_entity_poly.type
_entity_poly.pdbx_seq_one_letter_code
_entity_poly.pdbx_strand_id
1 'polypeptide(L)'
;MGPIYALLTVAAMAGIFVFISYYRKWKVYPICDKFAARYCELADMVLPDLSCADELAVEGIGGEMLRIRPIEEQPPQIQALMRNSVDEAIIKLLRELYFLRDEIQSHASNGNLSKDKYNAITNHTYDTANIFFSVIAHPEETLTQKDLENFHYYLHKQKHIRNVTFPSIVSKACAEAIAVP
;
A
#
# COMPACT_ATOMS: atom_id res chain seq x y z
N MET A 1 34.29 40.32 5.92
CA MET A 1 33.94 38.89 5.82
C MET A 1 33.26 38.67 4.47
N GLY A 2 33.96 38.01 3.54
CA GLY A 2 33.61 38.03 2.11
C GLY A 2 32.63 36.94 1.64
N PRO A 3 32.23 36.98 0.35
CA PRO A 3 31.25 36.08 -0.26
C PRO A 3 31.62 34.59 -0.18
N ILE A 4 32.92 34.28 -0.06
CA ILE A 4 33.43 32.90 0.07
C ILE A 4 32.99 32.24 1.40
N TYR A 5 32.96 33.00 2.50
CA TYR A 5 32.51 32.48 3.80
C TYR A 5 31.00 32.23 3.83
N ALA A 6 30.22 33.06 3.13
CA ALA A 6 28.79 32.84 2.97
C ALA A 6 28.50 31.57 2.14
N LEU A 7 29.22 31.37 1.03
CA LEU A 7 29.12 30.17 0.19
C LEU A 7 29.49 28.88 0.94
N LEU A 8 30.57 28.89 1.73
CA LEU A 8 30.98 27.75 2.55
C LEU A 8 29.96 27.41 3.62
N THR A 9 29.37 28.42 4.27
CA THR A 9 28.33 28.22 5.28
C THR A 9 27.06 27.59 4.68
N VAL A 10 26.62 28.07 3.51
CA VAL A 10 25.45 27.50 2.81
C VAL A 10 25.71 26.06 2.37
N ALA A 11 26.90 25.76 1.83
CA ALA A 11 27.28 24.42 1.42
C ALA A 11 27.34 23.44 2.62
N ALA A 12 27.89 23.87 3.75
CA ALA A 12 27.95 23.08 4.98
C ALA A 12 26.53 22.78 5.52
N MET A 13 25.65 23.77 5.55
CA MET A 13 24.25 23.60 5.94
C MET A 13 23.53 22.61 5.02
N ALA A 14 23.68 22.76 3.70
CA ALA A 14 23.10 21.83 2.72
C ALA A 14 23.61 20.38 2.93
N GLY A 15 24.92 20.20 3.17
CA GLY A 15 25.51 18.90 3.48
C GLY A 15 24.93 18.26 4.74
N ILE A 16 24.72 19.03 5.81
CA ILE A 16 24.09 18.56 7.06
C ILE A 16 22.64 18.13 6.80
N PHE A 17 21.86 18.92 6.04
CA PHE A 17 20.49 18.55 5.68
C PHE A 17 20.42 17.26 4.87
N VAL A 18 21.31 17.08 3.89
CA VAL A 18 21.40 15.86 3.08
C VAL A 18 21.77 14.66 3.95
N PHE A 19 22.76 14.80 4.83
CA PHE A 19 23.20 13.74 5.73
C PHE A 19 22.09 13.30 6.70
N ILE A 20 21.40 14.26 7.35
CA ILE A 20 20.28 13.98 8.26
C ILE A 20 19.13 13.30 7.49
N SER A 21 18.83 13.77 6.27
CA SER A 21 17.80 13.16 5.42
C SER A 21 18.14 11.71 5.06
N TYR A 22 19.39 11.45 4.67
CA TYR A 22 19.86 10.12 4.32
C TYR A 22 19.87 9.16 5.51
N TYR A 23 20.37 9.62 6.67
CA TYR A 23 20.37 8.85 7.91
C TYR A 23 18.96 8.48 8.38
N ARG A 24 18.01 9.41 8.25
CA ARG A 24 16.60 9.15 8.59
C ARG A 24 15.97 8.15 7.63
N LYS A 25 16.22 8.26 6.32
CA LYS A 25 15.78 7.25 5.34
C LYS A 25 16.31 5.86 5.68
N TRP A 26 17.60 5.75 6.02
CA TRP A 26 18.21 4.49 6.42
C TRP A 26 17.56 3.85 7.63
N LYS A 27 17.07 4.65 8.59
CA LYS A 27 16.31 4.14 9.75
C LYS A 27 14.89 3.67 9.43
N VAL A 28 14.23 4.31 8.47
CA VAL A 28 12.82 4.00 8.12
C VAL A 28 12.73 2.85 7.12
N TYR A 29 13.76 2.66 6.28
CA TYR A 29 13.79 1.59 5.27
C TYR A 29 13.50 0.19 5.83
N PRO A 30 14.08 -0.29 6.93
CA PRO A 30 13.77 -1.64 7.44
C PRO A 30 12.28 -1.87 7.71
N ILE A 31 11.57 -0.84 8.18
CA ILE A 31 10.15 -0.91 8.51
C ILE A 31 9.31 -0.85 7.22
N CYS A 32 9.66 0.04 6.29
CA CYS A 32 9.02 0.11 4.97
C CYS A 32 9.24 -1.16 4.15
N ASP A 33 10.44 -1.74 4.19
CA ASP A 33 10.79 -2.98 3.51
C ASP A 33 9.93 -4.13 4.04
N LYS A 34 9.79 -4.22 5.37
CA LYS A 34 8.94 -5.20 6.02
C LYS A 34 7.46 -5.00 5.65
N PHE A 35 6.98 -3.77 5.63
CA PHE A 35 5.62 -3.44 5.20
C PHE A 35 5.36 -3.90 3.75
N ALA A 36 6.24 -3.54 2.81
CA ALA A 36 6.11 -3.92 1.41
C ALA A 36 6.17 -5.44 1.21
N ALA A 37 7.07 -6.13 1.93
CA ALA A 37 7.17 -7.59 1.88
C ALA A 37 5.87 -8.26 2.37
N ARG A 38 5.31 -7.83 3.50
CA ARG A 38 4.04 -8.38 4.02
C ARG A 38 2.85 -8.08 3.12
N TYR A 39 2.84 -6.91 2.48
CA TYR A 39 1.81 -6.58 1.49
C TYR A 39 1.90 -7.51 0.28
N CYS A 40 3.11 -7.74 -0.24
CA CYS A 40 3.30 -8.62 -1.40
C CYS A 40 2.95 -10.07 -1.05
N GLU A 41 3.32 -10.53 0.15
CA GLU A 41 2.94 -11.85 0.67
C GLU A 41 1.41 -12.03 0.72
N LEU A 42 0.67 -11.03 1.21
CA LEU A 42 -0.80 -11.04 1.17
C LEU A 42 -1.30 -11.17 -0.27
N ALA A 43 -0.81 -10.34 -1.18
CA ALA A 43 -1.25 -10.35 -2.57
C ALA A 43 -0.91 -11.69 -3.26
N ASP A 44 0.26 -12.27 -3.01
CA ASP A 44 0.65 -13.57 -3.59
C ASP A 44 -0.22 -14.73 -3.08
N MET A 45 -0.75 -14.64 -1.85
CA MET A 45 -1.66 -15.66 -1.30
C MET A 45 -3.02 -15.71 -2.00
N VAL A 46 -3.53 -14.56 -2.47
CA VAL A 46 -4.89 -14.46 -3.04
C VAL A 46 -4.93 -14.16 -4.52
N LEU A 47 -3.86 -13.62 -5.10
CA LEU A 47 -3.72 -13.26 -6.51
C LEU A 47 -2.49 -13.97 -7.11
N PRO A 48 -2.54 -15.29 -7.37
CA PRO A 48 -1.38 -16.06 -7.82
C PRO A 48 -0.79 -15.55 -9.15
N ASP A 49 -1.60 -15.00 -10.04
CA ASP A 49 -1.15 -14.43 -11.32
C ASP A 49 -0.97 -12.90 -11.28
N LEU A 50 -1.23 -12.25 -10.14
CA LEU A 50 -1.14 -10.79 -9.94
C LEU A 50 -1.91 -9.93 -10.97
N SER A 51 -2.80 -10.56 -11.73
CA SER A 51 -3.67 -9.94 -12.69
C SER A 51 -5.02 -10.65 -12.69
N CYS A 52 -6.04 -9.93 -12.28
CA CYS A 52 -7.41 -10.22 -12.66
C CYS A 52 -7.87 -9.08 -13.56
N ALA A 53 -8.49 -9.38 -14.69
CA ALA A 53 -9.02 -8.35 -15.59
C ALA A 53 -10.51 -8.08 -15.35
N ASP A 54 -11.16 -8.98 -14.61
CA ASP A 54 -12.59 -8.89 -14.29
C ASP A 54 -12.83 -7.89 -13.16
N GLU A 55 -13.97 -7.20 -13.22
CA GLU A 55 -14.40 -6.26 -12.20
C GLU A 55 -15.49 -6.88 -11.31
N LEU A 56 -15.47 -6.53 -10.02
CA LEU A 56 -16.56 -6.84 -9.09
C LEU A 56 -17.89 -6.28 -9.60
N ALA A 57 -18.87 -7.16 -9.84
CA ALA A 57 -20.20 -6.79 -10.27
C ALA A 57 -21.01 -6.26 -9.09
N VAL A 58 -21.54 -5.05 -9.24
CA VAL A 58 -22.32 -4.35 -8.22
C VAL A 58 -23.64 -3.81 -8.78
N GLU A 59 -24.56 -3.45 -7.88
CA GLU A 59 -25.81 -2.76 -8.17
C GLU A 59 -25.95 -1.51 -7.30
N GLY A 60 -26.46 -0.41 -7.87
CA GLY A 60 -26.72 0.82 -7.11
C GLY A 60 -28.02 0.71 -6.32
N ILE A 61 -27.95 0.93 -5.00
CA ILE A 61 -29.12 0.88 -4.11
C ILE A 61 -29.61 2.26 -3.65
N GLY A 62 -29.02 3.33 -4.20
CA GLY A 62 -29.33 4.72 -3.87
C GLY A 62 -28.40 5.31 -2.80
N GLY A 63 -28.35 6.64 -2.70
CA GLY A 63 -27.53 7.34 -1.70
C GLY A 63 -26.02 7.10 -1.83
N GLU A 64 -25.52 6.94 -3.06
CA GLU A 64 -24.10 6.61 -3.38
C GLU A 64 -23.61 5.25 -2.84
N MET A 65 -24.54 4.42 -2.35
CA MET A 65 -24.26 3.07 -1.88
C MET A 65 -24.46 2.05 -3.00
N LEU A 66 -23.58 1.06 -2.98
CA LEU A 66 -23.52 -0.05 -3.90
C LEU A 66 -23.71 -1.35 -3.11
N ARG A 67 -24.34 -2.33 -3.74
CA ARG A 67 -24.44 -3.69 -3.23
C ARG A 67 -23.73 -4.63 -4.18
N ILE A 68 -22.96 -5.56 -3.63
CA ILE A 68 -22.29 -6.60 -4.41
C ILE A 68 -23.34 -7.59 -4.91
N ARG A 69 -23.31 -7.93 -6.19
CA ARG A 69 -24.20 -8.95 -6.73
C ARG A 69 -23.87 -10.32 -6.14
N PRO A 70 -24.86 -11.25 -6.07
CA PRO A 70 -24.62 -12.61 -5.62
C PRO A 70 -23.40 -13.23 -6.29
N ILE A 71 -22.65 -14.08 -5.56
CA ILE A 71 -21.40 -14.68 -6.05
C ILE A 71 -21.65 -15.41 -7.37
N GLU A 72 -22.80 -16.06 -7.53
CA GLU A 72 -23.18 -16.79 -8.74
C GLU A 72 -23.26 -15.92 -10.00
N GLU A 73 -23.49 -14.62 -9.84
CA GLU A 73 -23.58 -13.63 -10.91
C GLU A 73 -22.25 -12.89 -11.18
N GLN A 74 -21.21 -13.16 -10.38
CA GLN A 74 -19.90 -12.54 -10.56
C GLN A 74 -19.15 -13.16 -11.76
N PRO A 75 -18.17 -12.46 -12.34
CA PRO A 75 -17.25 -13.07 -13.31
C PRO A 75 -16.49 -14.26 -12.71
N PRO A 76 -16.14 -15.31 -13.49
CA PRO A 76 -15.53 -16.53 -12.96
C PRO A 76 -14.28 -16.32 -12.11
N GLN A 77 -13.43 -15.34 -12.45
CA GLN A 77 -12.23 -15.05 -11.66
C GLN A 77 -12.58 -14.42 -10.30
N ILE A 78 -13.56 -13.51 -10.29
CA ILE A 78 -14.08 -12.89 -9.06
C ILE A 78 -14.78 -13.94 -8.19
N GLN A 79 -15.54 -14.87 -8.80
CA GLN A 79 -16.13 -15.99 -8.07
C GLN A 79 -15.08 -16.83 -7.34
N ALA A 80 -13.97 -17.15 -8.02
CA ALA A 80 -12.88 -17.90 -7.41
C ALA A 80 -12.24 -17.11 -6.25
N LEU A 81 -12.05 -15.80 -6.42
CA LEU A 81 -11.51 -14.92 -5.39
C LEU A 81 -12.42 -14.81 -4.15
N MET A 82 -13.72 -14.61 -4.36
CA MET A 82 -14.70 -14.48 -3.27
C MET A 82 -14.93 -15.80 -2.52
N ARG A 83 -14.61 -16.93 -3.14
CA ARG A 83 -14.64 -18.26 -2.49
C ARG A 83 -13.42 -18.53 -1.63
N ASN A 84 -12.36 -17.73 -1.73
CA ASN A 84 -11.22 -17.84 -0.82
C ASN A 84 -11.65 -17.37 0.56
N SER A 85 -11.50 -18.23 1.57
CA SER A 85 -11.73 -17.84 2.94
C SER A 85 -10.65 -16.88 3.41
N VAL A 86 -11.04 -15.74 3.97
CA VAL A 86 -10.15 -14.89 4.77
C VAL A 86 -9.86 -15.61 6.07
N ASP A 87 -8.73 -16.32 6.11
CA ASP A 87 -8.33 -17.13 7.26
C ASP A 87 -7.51 -16.32 8.28
N GLU A 88 -7.17 -16.97 9.40
CA GLU A 88 -6.37 -16.36 10.47
C GLU A 88 -4.98 -15.90 10.01
N ALA A 89 -4.41 -16.50 8.96
CA ALA A 89 -3.12 -16.08 8.43
C ALA A 89 -3.24 -14.72 7.75
N ILE A 90 -4.27 -14.52 6.91
CA ILE A 90 -4.56 -13.24 6.27
C ILE A 90 -4.86 -12.17 7.32
N ILE A 91 -5.70 -12.47 8.31
CA ILE A 91 -6.06 -11.54 9.39
C ILE A 91 -4.81 -11.10 10.16
N LYS A 92 -3.91 -12.05 10.48
CA LYS A 92 -2.66 -11.76 11.17
C LYS A 92 -1.75 -10.85 10.34
N LEU A 93 -1.63 -11.09 9.03
CA LEU A 93 -0.82 -10.25 8.14
C LEU A 93 -1.39 -8.84 7.98
N LEU A 94 -2.72 -8.70 7.84
CA LEU A 94 -3.37 -7.39 7.81
C LEU A 94 -3.15 -6.61 9.11
N ARG A 95 -3.25 -7.29 10.26
CA ARG A 95 -2.95 -6.68 11.56
C ARG A 95 -1.47 -6.27 11.65
N GLU A 96 -0.55 -7.08 11.15
CA GLU A 96 0.87 -6.71 11.09
C GLU A 96 1.10 -5.48 10.21
N LEU A 97 0.44 -5.39 9.04
CA LEU A 97 0.51 -4.21 8.19
C LEU A 97 -0.04 -2.95 8.87
N TYR A 98 -1.14 -3.07 9.64
CA TYR A 98 -1.68 -1.95 10.42
C TYR A 98 -0.63 -1.39 11.39
N PHE A 99 0.04 -2.26 12.14
CA PHE A 99 1.07 -1.84 13.09
C PHE A 99 2.31 -1.27 12.40
N LEU A 100 2.77 -1.89 11.31
CA LEU A 100 3.91 -1.38 10.53
C LEU A 100 3.60 -0.01 9.93
N ARG A 101 2.37 0.22 9.45
CA ARG A 101 1.91 1.53 8.97
C ARG A 101 2.00 2.57 10.08
N ASP A 102 1.46 2.27 11.27
CA ASP A 102 1.50 3.17 12.43
C ASP A 102 2.94 3.50 12.85
N GLU A 103 3.80 2.48 12.87
CA GLU A 103 5.23 2.64 13.15
C GLU A 103 5.90 3.56 12.13
N ILE A 104 5.67 3.35 10.82
CA ILE A 104 6.18 4.22 9.75
C ILE A 104 5.70 5.67 9.94
N GLN A 105 4.42 5.88 10.24
CA GLN A 105 3.87 7.21 10.48
C GLN A 105 4.53 7.89 11.68
N SER A 106 4.75 7.15 12.77
CA SER A 106 5.42 7.66 13.97
C SER A 106 6.85 8.15 13.67
N HIS A 107 7.61 7.38 12.88
CA HIS A 107 8.97 7.75 12.48
C HIS A 107 9.00 8.90 11.47
N ALA A 108 8.03 8.95 10.55
CA ALA A 108 7.89 10.01 9.56
C ALA A 108 7.48 11.36 10.19
N SER A 109 6.81 11.35 11.34
CA SER A 109 6.33 12.54 12.06
C SER A 109 7.42 13.46 12.60
N ASN A 110 8.66 12.97 12.75
CA ASN A 110 9.76 13.71 13.36
C ASN A 110 10.52 14.61 12.36
N GLY A 111 9.79 15.53 11.72
CA GLY A 111 10.35 16.68 10.99
C GLY A 111 10.99 16.35 9.64
N ASN A 112 10.36 15.50 8.82
CA ASN A 112 10.88 15.11 7.51
C ASN A 112 10.00 15.61 6.35
N LEU A 113 10.62 16.21 5.32
CA LEU A 113 9.97 16.69 4.08
C LEU A 113 9.29 15.56 3.28
N SER A 114 9.64 14.30 3.53
CA SER A 114 9.05 13.14 2.86
C SER A 114 7.90 12.49 3.63
N LYS A 115 7.50 13.02 4.81
CA LYS A 115 6.45 12.43 5.66
C LYS A 115 5.17 12.14 4.88
N ASP A 116 4.70 13.12 4.13
CA ASP A 116 3.44 13.03 3.40
C ASP A 116 3.49 11.89 2.37
N LYS A 117 4.65 11.68 1.75
CA LYS A 117 4.86 10.58 0.81
C LYS A 117 4.76 9.20 1.48
N TYR A 118 5.47 9.00 2.59
CA TYR A 118 5.44 7.73 3.32
C TYR A 118 4.02 7.42 3.80
N ASN A 119 3.38 8.41 4.44
CA ASN A 119 2.03 8.26 4.96
C ASN A 119 1.00 8.04 3.84
N ALA A 120 1.08 8.78 2.75
CA ALA A 120 0.15 8.63 1.62
C ALA A 120 0.25 7.22 1.03
N ILE A 121 1.47 6.72 0.81
CA ILE A 121 1.68 5.39 0.24
C ILE A 121 1.20 4.31 1.20
N THR A 122 1.67 4.31 2.45
CA THR A 122 1.33 3.22 3.39
C THR A 122 -0.15 3.21 3.74
N ASN A 123 -0.79 4.38 3.87
CA ASN A 123 -2.24 4.46 4.08
C ASN A 123 -2.98 3.91 2.88
N HIS A 124 -2.69 4.41 1.67
CA HIS A 124 -3.41 3.98 0.48
C HIS A 124 -3.25 2.48 0.21
N THR A 125 -2.04 1.93 0.33
CA THR A 125 -1.83 0.49 0.15
C THR A 125 -2.47 -0.35 1.25
N TYR A 126 -2.46 0.12 2.50
CA TYR A 126 -3.14 -0.59 3.58
C TYR A 126 -4.66 -0.56 3.39
N ASP A 127 -5.24 0.61 3.10
CA ASP A 127 -6.68 0.79 2.97
C ASP A 127 -7.22 -0.05 1.80
N THR A 128 -6.52 -0.07 0.66
CA THR A 128 -6.90 -0.90 -0.49
C THR A 128 -6.85 -2.39 -0.17
N ALA A 129 -5.83 -2.87 0.54
CA ALA A 129 -5.77 -4.25 1.01
C ALA A 129 -6.91 -4.56 2.00
N ASN A 130 -7.11 -3.70 2.99
CA ASN A 130 -8.12 -3.89 4.02
C ASN A 130 -9.53 -3.94 3.42
N ILE A 131 -9.86 -3.03 2.50
CA ILE A 131 -11.13 -3.04 1.78
C ILE A 131 -11.27 -4.31 0.93
N PHE A 132 -10.22 -4.71 0.21
CA PHE A 132 -10.24 -5.93 -0.59
C PHE A 132 -10.63 -7.17 0.24
N PHE A 133 -9.97 -7.38 1.38
CA PHE A 133 -10.26 -8.50 2.24
C PHE A 133 -11.60 -8.36 2.99
N SER A 134 -12.02 -7.13 3.33
CA SER A 134 -13.35 -6.90 3.92
C SER A 134 -14.47 -7.31 2.97
N VAL A 135 -14.35 -6.96 1.68
CA VAL A 135 -15.32 -7.32 0.63
C VAL A 135 -15.40 -8.83 0.44
N ILE A 136 -14.27 -9.54 0.50
CA ILE A 136 -14.24 -11.00 0.37
C ILE A 136 -14.84 -11.67 1.62
N ALA A 137 -14.53 -11.15 2.82
CA ALA A 137 -15.01 -11.71 4.08
C ALA A 137 -16.51 -11.48 4.30
N HIS A 138 -17.03 -10.32 3.88
CA HIS A 138 -18.39 -9.84 4.14
C HIS A 138 -19.05 -9.30 2.86
N PRO A 139 -19.28 -10.13 1.84
CA PRO A 139 -19.83 -9.69 0.55
C PRO A 139 -21.30 -9.21 0.62
N GLU A 140 -21.98 -9.44 1.74
CA GLU A 140 -23.32 -8.94 2.02
C GLU A 140 -23.35 -7.45 2.38
N GLU A 141 -22.21 -6.88 2.78
CA GLU A 141 -22.11 -5.48 3.18
C GLU A 141 -22.23 -4.54 1.97
N THR A 142 -22.76 -3.35 2.25
CA THR A 142 -22.86 -2.29 1.24
C THR A 142 -21.54 -1.53 1.13
N LEU A 143 -21.18 -1.13 -0.08
CA LEU A 143 -19.95 -0.41 -0.39
C LEU A 143 -20.25 1.01 -0.86
N THR A 144 -19.30 1.92 -0.66
CA THR A 144 -19.30 3.19 -1.38
C THR A 144 -18.59 3.04 -2.73
N GLN A 145 -18.75 4.03 -3.62
CA GLN A 145 -17.97 4.09 -4.87
C GLN A 145 -16.45 4.07 -4.61
N LYS A 146 -16.00 4.73 -3.54
CA LYS A 146 -14.58 4.76 -3.15
C LYS A 146 -14.08 3.38 -2.71
N ASP A 147 -14.92 2.59 -2.02
CA ASP A 147 -14.55 1.24 -1.61
C ASP A 147 -14.42 0.33 -2.82
N LEU A 148 -15.31 0.46 -3.81
CA LEU A 148 -15.20 -0.25 -5.09
C LEU A 148 -13.90 0.11 -5.82
N GLU A 149 -13.57 1.39 -5.92
CA GLU A 149 -12.30 1.85 -6.52
C GLU A 149 -11.08 1.30 -5.80
N ASN A 150 -11.11 1.27 -4.45
CA ASN A 150 -10.04 0.71 -3.65
C ASN A 150 -9.90 -0.81 -3.83
N PHE A 151 -11.03 -1.53 -3.91
CA PHE A 151 -11.07 -2.96 -4.22
C PHE A 151 -10.40 -3.24 -5.57
N HIS A 152 -10.83 -2.54 -6.62
CA HIS A 152 -10.28 -2.66 -7.97
C HIS A 152 -8.81 -2.22 -8.04
N TYR A 153 -8.41 -1.20 -7.28
CA TYR A 153 -7.00 -0.79 -7.21
C TYR A 153 -6.13 -1.94 -6.69
N TYR A 154 -6.54 -2.58 -5.58
CA TYR A 154 -5.83 -3.76 -5.07
C TYR A 154 -5.81 -4.89 -6.10
N LEU A 155 -6.94 -5.15 -6.76
CA LEU A 155 -7.07 -6.25 -7.72
C LEU A 155 -6.19 -6.07 -8.98
N HIS A 156 -6.15 -4.86 -9.55
CA HIS A 156 -5.58 -4.62 -10.89
C HIS A 156 -4.20 -3.97 -10.88
N LYS A 157 -3.81 -3.29 -9.79
CA LYS A 157 -2.59 -2.45 -9.77
C LYS A 157 -1.40 -3.09 -9.08
N GLN A 158 -1.41 -4.39 -8.80
CA GLN A 158 -0.29 -5.09 -8.14
C GLN A 158 1.07 -4.83 -8.82
N LYS A 159 1.14 -4.90 -10.16
CA LYS A 159 2.35 -4.57 -10.92
C LYS A 159 2.82 -3.12 -10.70
N HIS A 160 1.89 -2.16 -10.70
CA HIS A 160 2.22 -0.76 -10.45
C HIS A 160 2.69 -0.53 -9.01
N ILE A 161 2.02 -1.17 -8.04
CA ILE A 161 2.33 -1.05 -6.62
C ILE A 161 3.76 -1.56 -6.35
N ARG A 162 4.11 -2.71 -6.90
CA ARG A 162 5.43 -3.36 -6.72
C ARG A 162 6.56 -2.66 -7.47
N ASN A 163 6.32 -2.15 -8.67
CA ASN A 163 7.37 -1.58 -9.52
C ASN A 163 7.49 -0.05 -9.45
N VAL A 164 6.50 0.65 -8.92
CA VAL A 164 6.46 2.12 -8.91
C VAL A 164 6.19 2.65 -7.50
N THR A 165 5.10 2.21 -6.86
CA THR A 165 4.67 2.76 -5.58
C THR A 165 5.66 2.44 -4.45
N PHE A 166 5.93 1.16 -4.18
CA PHE A 166 6.84 0.76 -3.11
C PHE A 166 8.30 1.15 -3.32
N PRO A 167 8.91 1.03 -4.52
CA PRO A 167 10.30 1.44 -4.77
C PRO A 167 10.60 2.89 -4.40
N SER A 168 9.56 3.70 -4.30
CA SER A 168 9.67 5.10 -3.93
C SER A 168 9.88 5.35 -2.41
N ILE A 169 9.65 4.34 -1.56
CA ILE A 169 9.75 4.40 -0.09
C ILE A 169 10.57 3.28 0.55
N VAL A 170 10.83 2.17 -0.16
CA VAL A 170 11.63 1.03 0.33
C VAL A 170 13.10 1.15 -0.06
N SER A 171 13.95 0.28 0.50
CA SER A 171 15.35 0.14 0.08
C SER A 171 15.45 -0.43 -1.34
N LYS A 172 16.58 -0.18 -2.00
CA LYS A 172 16.83 -0.71 -3.36
C LYS A 172 16.75 -2.25 -3.40
N ALA A 173 17.29 -2.92 -2.38
CA ALA A 173 17.27 -4.38 -2.31
C ALA A 173 15.84 -4.91 -2.16
N CYS A 174 15.00 -4.27 -1.34
CA CYS A 174 13.59 -4.64 -1.24
C CYS A 174 12.83 -4.36 -2.54
N ALA A 175 13.06 -3.20 -3.18
CA ALA A 175 12.45 -2.86 -4.47
C ALA A 175 12.74 -3.90 -5.55
N GLU A 176 13.98 -4.38 -5.63
CA GLU A 176 14.38 -5.44 -6.57
C GLU A 176 13.72 -6.79 -6.22
N ALA A 177 13.59 -7.11 -4.94
CA ALA A 177 13.01 -8.37 -4.48
C ALA A 177 11.50 -8.48 -4.72
N ILE A 178 10.75 -7.38 -4.63
CA ILE A 178 9.29 -7.37 -4.81
C ILE A 178 8.86 -7.08 -6.26
N ALA A 179 9.80 -6.70 -7.14
CA ALA A 179 9.50 -6.32 -8.51
C ALA A 179 8.89 -7.48 -9.32
N VAL A 180 8.02 -7.14 -10.27
CA VAL A 180 7.36 -8.11 -11.15
C VAL A 180 7.51 -7.70 -12.62
N PRO A 181 7.73 -8.66 -13.54
CA PRO A 181 7.99 -8.38 -14.95
C PRO A 181 6.82 -7.70 -15.67
#